data_AF-A0A7J7L310-F1
#
_entry.id   AF-A0A7J7L310-F1
#
_cell.length_a   1.000
_cell.length_b   1.000
_cell.length_c   1.000
_cell.angle_alpha   90.00
_cell.angle_beta   90.00
_cell.angle_gamma   90.00
#
_symmetry.space_group_name_H-M   'P 1'
#
loop_
_entity.id
_entity.type
_entity.pdbx_description
1 polymer ?
#
loop_
_entity_poly.entity_id
_entity_poly.type
_entity_poly.pdbx_seq_one_letter_code
_entity_poly.pdbx_strand_id
1 'polypeptide(L)'
;MEDLDSWAVSGIRLCLAKNVLANVVGEKTVKSVWEELKSLHQTKSLLNYLYLKEQLHTLKMNEGTSVGDHLGTLNGIVSELESIEVKVEDEDMALQLIWYPPSTFKHLKPTLMYGKETLSF
;
A
#
# COMPACT_ATOMS: atom_id res chain seq x y z
N MET A 1 26.16 -9.44 31.68
CA MET A 1 24.89 -9.04 31.04
C MET A 1 25.17 -8.15 29.83
N GLU A 2 26.11 -7.19 29.91
CA GLU A 2 26.58 -6.39 28.75
C GLU A 2 27.15 -7.22 27.59
N ASP A 3 27.88 -8.31 27.88
CA ASP A 3 28.51 -9.11 26.81
C ASP A 3 27.50 -9.86 25.92
N LEU A 4 26.35 -10.26 26.48
CA LEU A 4 25.32 -10.98 25.74
C LEU A 4 24.57 -10.05 24.78
N ASP A 5 24.23 -8.85 25.26
CA ASP A 5 23.58 -7.82 24.43
C ASP A 5 24.53 -7.37 23.30
N SER A 6 25.82 -7.22 23.60
CA SER A 6 26.84 -6.88 22.60
C SER A 6 26.96 -7.93 21.48
N TRP A 7 26.97 -9.22 21.84
CA TRP A 7 27.00 -10.29 20.84
C TRP A 7 25.72 -10.34 20.01
N ALA A 8 24.56 -10.21 20.64
CA ALA A 8 23.28 -10.22 19.95
C ALA A 8 23.09 -9.02 19.02
N VAL A 9 23.47 -7.81 19.44
CA VAL A 9 23.47 -6.60 18.59
C VAL A 9 24.38 -6.80 17.38
N SER A 10 25.57 -7.37 17.58
CA SER A 10 26.50 -7.66 16.49
C SER A 10 25.93 -8.69 15.51
N GLY A 11 25.29 -9.75 16.03
CA GLY A 11 24.61 -10.77 15.23
C GLY A 11 23.48 -10.18 14.39
N ILE A 12 22.62 -9.35 14.98
CA ILE A 12 21.53 -8.67 14.26
C ILE A 12 22.10 -7.80 13.14
N ARG A 13 23.12 -6.98 13.43
CA ARG A 13 23.74 -6.07 12.44
C ARG A 13 24.32 -6.77 11.23
N LEU A 14 24.91 -7.97 11.41
CA LEU A 14 25.46 -8.76 10.31
C LEU A 14 24.39 -9.25 9.33
N CYS A 15 23.15 -9.38 9.78
CA CYS A 15 22.02 -9.81 8.95
C CYS A 15 21.32 -8.62 8.24
N LEU A 16 21.69 -7.37 8.53
CA LEU A 16 21.04 -6.19 7.97
C LEU A 16 21.70 -5.72 6.68
N ALA A 17 20.87 -5.29 5.72
CA ALA A 17 21.34 -4.57 4.55
C ALA A 17 21.93 -3.19 4.95
N LYS A 18 22.89 -2.70 4.16
CA LYS A 18 23.64 -1.45 4.46
C LYS A 18 22.76 -0.24 4.73
N ASN A 19 21.65 -0.11 4.00
CA ASN A 19 20.68 0.98 4.15
C ASN A 19 19.87 0.92 5.46
N VAL A 20 19.70 -0.27 6.03
CA VAL A 20 19.03 -0.46 7.34
C VAL A 20 20.05 -0.33 8.47
N LEU A 21 21.25 -0.88 8.29
CA LEU A 21 22.35 -0.83 9.25
C LEU A 21 22.73 0.61 9.65
N ALA A 22 22.72 1.55 8.70
CA ALA A 22 23.04 2.95 8.95
C ALA A 22 22.16 3.61 10.02
N ASN A 23 20.92 3.13 10.21
CA ASN A 23 19.99 3.69 11.19
C ASN A 23 20.17 3.09 12.60
N VAL A 24 20.76 1.89 12.71
CA VAL A 24 20.89 1.16 14.00
C VAL A 24 22.33 1.08 14.52
N VAL A 25 23.29 1.72 13.84
CA VAL A 25 24.72 1.66 14.17
C VAL A 25 25.07 2.34 15.50
N GLY A 26 24.26 3.31 15.93
CA GLY A 26 24.43 4.01 17.21
C GLY A 26 23.93 3.23 18.44
N GLU A 27 23.10 2.20 18.21
CA GLU A 27 22.40 1.50 19.29
C GLU A 27 23.29 0.49 20.02
N LYS A 28 23.18 0.40 21.35
CA LYS A 28 24.07 -0.45 22.16
C LYS A 28 23.38 -1.67 22.76
N THR A 29 22.06 -1.68 22.77
CA THR A 29 21.25 -2.75 23.37
C THR A 29 20.38 -3.40 22.32
N VAL A 30 20.09 -4.68 22.51
CA VAL A 30 19.22 -5.44 21.58
C VAL A 30 17.85 -4.80 21.50
N LYS A 31 17.32 -4.35 22.64
CA LYS A 31 16.04 -3.65 22.73
C LYS A 31 16.02 -2.39 21.87
N SER A 32 17.07 -1.57 21.94
CA SER A 32 17.10 -0.30 21.19
C SER A 32 17.22 -0.54 19.68
N VAL A 33 18.05 -1.50 19.26
CA VAL A 33 18.11 -1.95 17.86
C VAL A 33 16.74 -2.43 17.39
N TRP A 34 16.04 -3.23 18.20
CA TRP A 34 14.73 -3.77 17.85
C TRP A 34 13.66 -2.68 17.71
N GLU A 35 13.59 -1.72 18.65
CA GLU A 35 12.63 -0.61 18.57
C GLU A 35 12.92 0.30 17.37
N GLU A 36 14.18 0.57 17.04
CA GLU A 36 14.55 1.38 15.87
C GLU A 36 14.16 0.67 14.56
N LEU A 37 14.44 -0.63 14.45
CA LEU A 37 13.99 -1.45 13.31
C LEU A 37 12.47 -1.42 13.18
N LYS A 38 11.75 -1.61 14.29
CA LYS A 38 10.30 -1.57 14.31
C LYS A 38 9.77 -0.22 13.85
N SER A 39 10.32 0.88 14.37
CA SER A 39 9.96 2.25 14.00
C SER A 39 10.17 2.50 12.51
N LEU A 40 11.34 2.15 11.97
CA LEU A 40 11.66 2.28 10.55
C LEU A 40 10.69 1.51 9.65
N HIS A 41 10.38 0.27 10.02
CA HIS A 41 9.44 -0.56 9.27
C HIS A 41 8.01 -0.01 9.35
N GLN A 42 7.59 0.49 10.51
CA GLN A 42 6.29 1.14 10.68
C GLN A 42 6.18 2.43 9.86
N THR A 43 7.21 3.29 9.88
CA THR A 43 7.24 4.51 9.05
C THR A 43 7.20 4.18 7.56
N LYS A 44 7.97 3.18 7.11
CA LYS A 44 7.92 2.72 5.72
C LYS A 44 6.54 2.17 5.36
N SER A 45 5.91 1.40 6.24
CA SER A 45 4.55 0.90 6.03
C SER A 45 3.55 2.05 5.92
N LEU A 46 3.63 3.07 6.78
CA LEU A 46 2.76 4.25 6.71
C LEU A 46 2.98 5.05 5.41
N LEU A 47 4.23 5.29 5.02
CA LEU A 47 4.54 5.97 3.76
C LEU A 47 4.05 5.16 2.55
N ASN A 48 4.23 3.84 2.57
CA ASN A 48 3.75 2.94 1.53
C ASN A 48 2.21 2.96 1.47
N TYR A 49 1.55 2.90 2.61
CA TYR A 49 0.10 3.02 2.72
C TYR A 49 -0.41 4.33 2.09
N LEU A 50 0.18 5.47 2.47
CA LEU A 50 -0.22 6.77 1.93
C LEU A 50 0.01 6.85 0.41
N TYR A 51 1.14 6.32 -0.06
CA TYR A 51 1.47 6.25 -1.47
C TYR A 51 0.46 5.40 -2.26
N LEU A 52 0.12 4.21 -1.75
CA LEU A 52 -0.86 3.32 -2.36
C LEU A 52 -2.26 3.92 -2.35
N LYS A 53 -2.67 4.61 -1.27
CA LYS A 53 -3.94 5.35 -1.22
C LYS A 53 -3.96 6.50 -2.23
N GLU A 54 -2.87 7.23 -2.38
CA GLU A 54 -2.76 8.28 -3.40
C GLU A 54 -2.87 7.70 -4.81
N GLN A 55 -2.16 6.62 -5.10
CA GLN A 55 -2.28 5.92 -6.39
C GLN A 55 -3.71 5.46 -6.64
N LEU A 56 -4.35 4.81 -5.66
CA LEU A 56 -5.74 4.36 -5.76
C LEU A 56 -6.68 5.53 -6.06
N HIS A 57 -6.52 6.69 -5.43
CA HIS A 57 -7.41 7.84 -5.64
C HIS A 57 -7.15 8.58 -6.96
N THR A 58 -5.91 8.52 -7.46
CA THR A 58 -5.47 9.22 -8.69
C THR A 58 -5.48 8.32 -9.92
N LEU A 59 -5.72 7.01 -9.75
CA LEU A 59 -5.82 6.07 -10.86
C LEU A 59 -6.97 6.48 -11.79
N LYS A 60 -6.63 6.87 -13.02
CA LYS A 60 -7.59 7.19 -14.08
C LYS A 60 -7.32 6.30 -15.28
N MET A 61 -8.39 5.95 -15.99
CA MET A 61 -8.25 5.27 -17.25
C MET A 61 -7.85 6.27 -18.36
N ASN A 62 -6.67 6.08 -18.93
CA ASN A 62 -6.15 6.91 -20.02
C ASN A 62 -6.76 6.50 -21.36
N GLU A 63 -6.81 7.42 -22.33
CA GLU A 63 -7.23 7.09 -23.69
C GLU A 63 -6.29 6.07 -24.31
N GLY A 64 -6.84 4.96 -24.80
CA GLY A 64 -6.08 3.84 -25.37
C GLY A 64 -5.71 2.72 -24.39
N THR A 65 -5.90 2.90 -23.08
CA THR A 65 -5.77 1.79 -22.11
C THR A 65 -6.96 0.85 -22.23
N SER A 66 -6.76 -0.47 -22.18
CA SER A 66 -7.88 -1.42 -22.15
C SER A 66 -8.49 -1.50 -20.75
N VAL A 67 -9.77 -1.89 -20.67
CA VAL A 67 -10.44 -2.09 -19.37
C VAL A 67 -9.70 -3.14 -18.54
N GLY A 68 -9.20 -4.20 -19.19
CA GLY A 68 -8.45 -5.27 -18.53
C GLY A 68 -7.14 -4.78 -17.91
N ASP A 69 -6.37 -3.95 -18.63
CA ASP A 69 -5.11 -3.42 -18.11
C ASP A 69 -5.35 -2.46 -16.94
N HIS A 70 -6.40 -1.65 -17.02
CA HIS A 70 -6.80 -0.76 -15.93
C HIS A 70 -7.23 -1.54 -14.68
N LEU A 71 -8.06 -2.57 -14.84
CA LEU A 71 -8.45 -3.46 -13.74
C LEU A 71 -7.26 -4.23 -13.16
N GLY A 72 -6.31 -4.65 -14.00
CA GLY A 72 -5.07 -5.29 -13.55
C GLY A 72 -4.25 -4.35 -12.65
N THR A 73 -4.15 -3.07 -13.03
CA THR A 73 -3.46 -2.05 -12.24
C THR A 73 -4.18 -1.78 -10.92
N LEU A 74 -5.52 -1.64 -10.96
CA LEU A 74 -6.35 -1.46 -9.77
C LEU A 74 -6.19 -2.63 -8.79
N ASN A 75 -6.30 -3.87 -9.29
CA ASN A 75 -6.12 -5.08 -8.48
C ASN A 75 -4.72 -5.19 -7.89
N GLY A 76 -3.69 -4.77 -8.63
CA GLY A 76 -2.31 -4.71 -8.11
C GLY A 76 -2.20 -3.78 -6.89
N ILE A 77 -2.74 -2.57 -6.98
CA ILE A 77 -2.75 -1.61 -5.87
C ILE A 77 -3.52 -2.17 -4.66
N VAL A 78 -4.66 -2.81 -4.90
CA VAL A 78 -5.45 -3.46 -3.85
C VAL A 78 -4.66 -4.58 -3.17
N SER A 79 -4.04 -5.48 -3.94
CA SER A 79 -3.24 -6.58 -3.38
C SER A 79 -2.05 -6.07 -2.57
N GLU A 80 -1.42 -4.96 -2.97
CA GLU A 80 -0.36 -4.33 -2.19
C GLU A 80 -0.89 -3.72 -0.88
N LEU A 81 -2.08 -3.10 -0.89
CA LEU A 81 -2.75 -2.62 0.33
C LEU A 81 -3.11 -3.78 1.27
N GLU A 82 -3.62 -4.89 0.75
CA GLU A 82 -3.92 -6.08 1.55
C GLU A 82 -2.66 -6.70 2.15
N SER A 83 -1.52 -6.64 1.45
CA SER A 83 -0.23 -7.15 1.95
C SER A 83 0.30 -6.41 3.18
N ILE A 84 -0.17 -5.17 3.40
CA ILE A 84 0.12 -4.37 4.60
C ILE A 84 -1.07 -4.36 5.57
N GLU A 85 -1.95 -5.36 5.49
CA GLU A 85 -3.12 -5.59 6.34
C GLU A 85 -4.18 -4.47 6.25
N VAL A 86 -4.21 -3.72 5.15
CA VAL A 86 -5.25 -2.72 4.88
C VAL A 86 -6.35 -3.35 4.05
N LYS A 87 -7.55 -3.45 4.65
CA LYS A 87 -8.75 -3.92 3.95
C LYS A 87 -9.25 -2.81 3.02
N VAL A 88 -9.37 -3.12 1.74
CA VAL A 88 -10.08 -2.27 0.77
C VAL A 88 -11.50 -2.81 0.66
N GLU A 89 -12.50 -1.96 0.90
CA GLU A 89 -13.90 -2.39 0.78
C GLU A 89 -14.33 -2.40 -0.69
N ASP A 90 -15.24 -3.31 -1.03
CA ASP A 90 -15.78 -3.42 -2.40
C ASP A 90 -16.44 -2.10 -2.85
N GLU A 91 -17.02 -1.35 -1.91
CA GLU A 91 -17.59 -0.01 -2.15
C GLU A 91 -16.53 1.00 -2.59
N ASP A 92 -15.34 0.98 -1.99
CA ASP A 92 -14.23 1.87 -2.37
C ASP A 92 -13.76 1.57 -3.81
N MET A 93 -13.70 0.29 -4.18
CA MET A 93 -13.37 -0.11 -5.56
C MET A 93 -14.46 0.31 -6.55
N ALA A 94 -15.73 0.11 -6.19
CA ALA A 94 -16.86 0.52 -7.01
C ALA A 94 -16.87 2.04 -7.23
N LEU A 95 -16.61 2.83 -6.19
CA LEU A 95 -16.49 4.29 -6.29
C LEU A 95 -15.34 4.71 -7.22
N GLN A 96 -14.19 4.02 -7.15
CA GLN A 96 -13.05 4.25 -8.03
C GLN A 96 -13.47 4.08 -9.51
N LEU A 97 -14.14 2.97 -9.84
CA LEU A 97 -14.65 2.68 -11.18
C LEU A 97 -15.74 3.67 -11.63
N ILE A 98 -16.60 4.14 -10.73
CA ILE A 98 -17.66 5.10 -11.05
C ILE A 98 -17.09 6.51 -11.27
N TRP A 99 -16.07 6.92 -10.50
CA TRP A 99 -15.43 8.22 -10.67
C TRP A 99 -14.57 8.29 -11.92
N TYR A 100 -13.90 7.19 -12.27
CA TYR A 100 -13.08 7.07 -13.48
C TYR A 100 -13.56 5.94 -14.37
N PRO A 101 -14.80 6.03 -14.91
CA PRO A 101 -15.33 4.97 -15.74
C PRO A 101 -14.46 4.81 -16.98
N PRO A 102 -14.36 3.60 -17.52
CA PRO A 102 -13.69 3.41 -18.80
C PRO A 102 -14.23 4.39 -19.83
N SER A 103 -13.36 4.86 -20.71
CA SER A 103 -13.71 5.86 -21.73
C SER A 103 -14.97 5.45 -22.51
N THR A 104 -15.16 4.14 -22.74
CA THR A 104 -16.33 3.52 -23.35
C THR A 104 -17.62 3.64 -22.53
N PHE A 105 -17.54 3.69 -21.21
CA PHE A 105 -18.66 3.75 -20.27
C PHE A 105 -18.87 5.14 -19.63
N LYS A 106 -18.14 6.17 -20.08
CA LYS A 106 -18.33 7.56 -19.60
C LYS A 106 -19.79 8.02 -19.66
N HIS A 107 -20.53 7.58 -20.69
CA HIS A 107 -21.95 7.90 -20.88
C HIS A 107 -22.88 7.19 -19.86
N LEU A 108 -22.42 6.12 -19.21
CA LEU A 108 -23.16 5.41 -18.16
C LEU A 108 -22.97 6.02 -16.77
N LYS A 109 -21.97 6.90 -16.59
CA LYS A 109 -21.70 7.54 -15.29
C LYS A 109 -22.92 8.24 -14.67
N PRO A 110 -23.73 9.03 -15.42
CA PRO A 110 -24.94 9.64 -14.87
C PRO A 110 -25.97 8.58 -14.47
N THR A 111 -26.11 7.51 -15.25
CA THR A 111 -27.02 6.40 -14.98
C THR A 111 -26.58 5.59 -13.75
N LEU A 112 -25.28 5.41 -13.52
CA LEU A 112 -24.77 4.72 -12.34
C LEU A 112 -24.85 5.58 -11.07
N MET A 113 -24.66 6.90 -11.19
CA MET A 113 -24.72 7.84 -10.07
C MET A 113 -26.15 8.19 -9.64
N TYR A 114 -27.08 8.21 -10.60
CA TYR A 114 -28.45 8.72 -10.39
C TYR A 114 -29.54 7.74 -10.84
N GLY A 115 -29.17 6.55 -11.32
CA GLY A 115 -30.11 5.48 -11.66
C GLY A 115 -30.71 4.88 -10.40
N LYS A 116 -32.02 4.64 -10.44
CA LYS A 116 -32.79 4.11 -9.30
C LYS A 116 -32.20 2.80 -8.79
N GLU A 117 -32.31 2.61 -7.47
CA GLU A 117 -31.69 1.62 -6.56
C GLU A 117 -31.80 0.12 -6.94
N THR A 118 -32.32 -0.26 -8.10
CA THR A 118 -32.46 -1.66 -8.51
C THR A 118 -32.05 -1.85 -9.95
N LEU A 119 -30.84 -2.40 -10.15
CA LEU A 119 -30.48 -3.07 -11.39
C LEU A 119 -31.16 -4.44 -11.40
N SER A 120 -32.40 -4.49 -11.91
CA SER A 120 -33.01 -5.77 -12.29
C SER A 120 -32.47 -6.20 -13.65
N PHE A 121 -31.80 -7.34 -13.69
CA PHE A 121 -31.43 -8.06 -14.91
C PHE A 121 -32.66 -8.68 -15.59
#